data_AF-A0A8S3G9S4-F1
#
_entry.id   AF-A0A8S3G9S4-F1
#
_cell.length_a   1.000
_cell.length_b   1.000
_cell.length_c   1.000
_cell.angle_alpha   90.00
_cell.angle_beta   90.00
_cell.angle_gamma   90.00
#
_symmetry.space_group_name_H-M   'P 1'
#
loop_
_entity.id
_entity.type
_entity.pdbx_description
1 polymer ?
#
loop_
_entity_poly.entity_id
_entity_poly.type
_entity_poly.pdbx_seq_one_letter_code
_entity_poly.pdbx_strand_id
1 'polypeptide(L)'
;YCEPLFVAPEELDPLEMLDAANILDRLPKDFFEKIESKQWKDRKEVLDDLLTLLTQNPKLAPEADYFELVKALSKIGLRKAFKNHTINVLEVCLDRFREKKPNVLEALRETCEAAYPGVGYFTFYC
;
A
#
# COMPACT_ATOMS: atom_id res chain seq x y z
N TYR A 1 -15.14 -49.94 -21.74
CA TYR A 1 -15.49 -48.93 -20.73
C TYR A 1 -14.26 -48.07 -20.49
N CYS A 2 -14.11 -47.03 -21.30
CA CYS A 2 -13.21 -45.93 -20.99
C CYS A 2 -14.16 -44.81 -20.59
N GLU A 3 -14.34 -44.59 -19.28
CA GLU A 3 -14.99 -43.38 -18.81
C GLU A 3 -14.07 -42.22 -19.17
N PRO A 4 -14.51 -41.25 -19.98
CA PRO A 4 -13.77 -40.01 -20.13
C PRO A 4 -13.86 -39.29 -18.79
N LEU A 5 -12.72 -39.16 -18.10
CA LEU A 5 -12.65 -38.36 -16.88
C LEU A 5 -13.06 -36.92 -17.23
N PHE A 6 -14.27 -36.61 -16.78
CA PHE A 6 -14.88 -35.30 -16.68
C PHE A 6 -13.83 -34.24 -16.30
N VAL A 7 -13.39 -33.44 -17.28
CA VAL A 7 -12.75 -32.15 -16.98
C VAL A 7 -13.85 -31.32 -16.34
N ALA A 8 -13.76 -31.14 -15.02
CA ALA A 8 -14.57 -30.14 -14.35
C ALA A 8 -14.34 -28.81 -15.07
N PRO A 9 -15.40 -28.08 -15.48
CA PRO A 9 -15.21 -26.76 -16.06
C PRO A 9 -14.39 -25.95 -15.06
N GLU A 10 -13.23 -25.46 -15.51
CA GLU A 10 -12.32 -24.62 -14.75
C GLU A 10 -13.17 -23.55 -14.05
N GLU A 11 -13.38 -23.71 -12.73
CA GLU A 11 -14.15 -22.74 -11.95
C GLU A 11 -13.32 -21.48 -11.97
N LEU A 12 -13.67 -20.59 -12.88
CA LEU A 12 -12.98 -19.34 -13.13
C LEU A 12 -12.93 -18.59 -11.81
N ASP A 13 -11.75 -18.58 -11.18
CA ASP A 13 -11.58 -18.13 -9.82
C ASP A 13 -11.99 -16.64 -9.78
N PRO A 14 -13.04 -16.25 -9.04
CA PRO A 14 -13.58 -14.89 -9.11
C PRO A 14 -12.54 -13.79 -8.80
N LEU A 15 -11.42 -14.15 -8.17
CA LEU A 15 -10.26 -13.28 -7.89
C LEU A 15 -9.33 -13.08 -9.10
N GLU A 16 -9.31 -13.98 -10.06
CA GLU A 16 -8.57 -13.81 -11.32
C GLU A 16 -9.25 -12.83 -12.26
N MET A 17 -10.57 -12.68 -12.16
CA MET A 17 -11.34 -11.68 -12.92
C MET A 17 -11.17 -10.23 -12.41
N LEU A 18 -10.55 -10.02 -11.24
CA LEU A 18 -10.24 -8.67 -10.77
C LEU A 18 -9.02 -8.14 -11.53
N ASP A 19 -9.24 -7.08 -12.29
CA ASP A 19 -8.19 -6.31 -12.94
C ASP A 19 -7.24 -5.74 -11.88
N ALA A 20 -5.94 -5.94 -12.08
CA ALA A 20 -4.93 -5.42 -11.18
C ALA A 20 -4.89 -3.89 -11.31
N ALA A 21 -5.32 -3.18 -10.29
CA ALA A 21 -5.46 -1.74 -10.35
C ALA A 21 -4.11 -1.05 -10.17
N ASN A 22 -3.69 -0.28 -11.17
CA ASN A 22 -2.63 0.69 -10.97
C ASN A 22 -3.18 1.91 -10.22
N ILE A 23 -3.02 1.92 -8.90
CA ILE A 23 -3.47 3.07 -8.09
C ILE A 23 -2.72 4.36 -8.45
N LEU A 24 -1.53 4.29 -9.06
CA LEU A 24 -0.75 5.48 -9.43
C LEU A 24 -1.48 6.32 -10.48
N ASP A 25 -2.18 5.69 -11.42
CA ASP A 25 -3.04 6.38 -12.40
C ASP A 25 -4.31 6.98 -11.78
N ARG A 26 -4.67 6.54 -10.58
CA ARG A 26 -5.81 7.05 -9.82
C ARG A 26 -5.43 8.09 -8.78
N LEU A 27 -4.13 8.34 -8.58
CA LEU A 27 -3.67 9.36 -7.67
C LEU A 27 -4.01 10.75 -8.22
N PRO A 28 -4.43 11.69 -7.35
CA PRO A 28 -4.56 13.08 -7.76
C PRO A 28 -3.18 13.61 -8.21
N LYS A 29 -3.16 14.44 -9.25
CA LYS A 29 -1.91 15.00 -9.79
C LYS A 29 -1.14 15.82 -8.76
N ASP A 30 -1.87 16.44 -7.84
CA ASP A 30 -1.34 17.23 -6.73
C ASP A 30 -0.91 16.37 -5.52
N PHE A 31 -0.95 15.03 -5.62
CA PHE A 31 -0.59 14.12 -4.54
C PHE A 31 0.81 14.43 -3.98
N PHE A 32 1.82 14.42 -4.84
CA PHE A 32 3.22 14.62 -4.46
C PHE A 32 3.50 16.05 -3.97
N GLU A 33 2.69 17.02 -4.38
CA GLU A 33 2.79 18.39 -3.88
C GLU A 33 2.19 18.51 -2.48
N LYS A 34 0.97 18.01 -2.28
CA LYS A 34 0.25 18.10 -1.02
C LYS A 34 0.83 17.21 0.09
N ILE A 35 1.41 16.04 -0.24
CA ILE A 35 2.11 15.17 0.71
C ILE A 35 3.36 15.89 1.29
N GLU A 36 4.00 16.77 0.50
CA GLU A 36 5.13 17.59 0.94
C GLU A 36 4.71 18.96 1.54
N SER A 37 3.49 19.43 1.25
CA SER A 37 2.91 20.72 1.75
C SER A 37 3.14 20.93 3.23
N LYS A 38 3.60 22.13 3.63
CA LYS A 38 3.82 22.48 5.04
C LYS A 38 2.53 22.46 5.87
N GLN A 39 1.35 22.53 5.24
CA GLN A 39 0.08 22.42 5.93
C GLN A 39 -0.21 20.96 6.29
N TRP A 40 -0.43 20.70 7.57
CA TRP A 40 -0.77 19.36 8.04
C TRP A 40 -2.15 18.89 7.54
N LYS A 41 -3.08 19.79 7.25
CA LYS A 41 -4.40 19.43 6.71
C LYS A 41 -4.28 18.82 5.31
N ASP A 42 -3.54 19.47 4.41
CA ASP A 42 -3.29 18.98 3.05
C ASP A 42 -2.70 17.56 3.06
N ARG A 43 -1.72 17.31 3.95
CA ARG A 43 -1.13 15.97 4.11
C ARG A 43 -2.13 14.93 4.58
N LYS A 44 -2.99 15.29 5.53
CA LYS A 44 -4.00 14.38 6.07
C LYS A 44 -5.02 14.01 4.99
N GLU A 45 -5.55 14.99 4.25
CA GLU A 45 -6.50 14.74 3.17
C GLU A 45 -5.94 13.78 2.13
N VAL A 46 -4.70 14.00 1.70
CA VAL A 46 -4.03 13.12 0.72
C VAL A 46 -3.81 11.70 1.25
N LEU A 47 -3.51 11.56 2.54
CA LEU A 47 -3.33 10.25 3.18
C LEU A 47 -4.67 9.51 3.33
N ASP A 48 -5.75 10.21 3.68
CA ASP A 48 -7.12 9.66 3.73
C ASP A 48 -7.59 9.23 2.32
N ASP A 49 -7.29 10.03 1.29
CA ASP A 49 -7.58 9.67 -0.11
C ASP A 49 -6.79 8.43 -0.55
N LEU A 50 -5.50 8.35 -0.22
CA LEU A 50 -4.67 7.18 -0.51
C LEU A 50 -5.19 5.93 0.21
N LEU A 51 -5.55 6.05 1.49
CA LEU A 51 -6.12 4.96 2.27
C LEU A 51 -7.42 4.45 1.64
N THR A 52 -8.27 5.37 1.20
CA THR A 52 -9.52 5.06 0.50
C THR A 52 -9.24 4.32 -0.80
N LEU A 53 -8.28 4.79 -1.60
CA LEU A 53 -7.86 4.14 -2.85
C LEU A 53 -7.33 2.72 -2.61
N LEU A 54 -6.48 2.52 -1.60
CA LEU A 54 -5.94 1.21 -1.23
C LEU A 54 -7.02 0.25 -0.70
N THR A 55 -8.07 0.79 -0.08
CA THR A 55 -9.21 0.01 0.41
C THR A 55 -10.14 -0.41 -0.73
N GLN A 56 -10.37 0.48 -1.71
CA GLN A 56 -11.20 0.21 -2.89
C GLN A 56 -10.52 -0.72 -3.90
N ASN A 57 -9.19 -0.79 -3.90
CA ASN A 57 -8.41 -1.54 -4.87
C ASN A 57 -7.60 -2.62 -4.14
N PRO A 58 -8.23 -3.75 -3.77
CA PRO A 58 -7.57 -4.82 -3.02
C PRO A 58 -6.43 -5.48 -3.82
N LYS A 59 -6.51 -5.47 -5.15
CA LYS A 59 -5.50 -6.04 -6.05
C LYS A 59 -4.72 -4.92 -6.74
N LEU A 60 -3.49 -4.69 -6.30
CA LEU A 60 -2.59 -3.70 -6.91
C LEU A 60 -1.89 -4.23 -8.17
N ALA A 61 -1.54 -3.36 -9.11
CA ALA A 61 -0.77 -3.72 -10.31
C ALA A 61 0.68 -4.09 -9.94
N PRO A 62 1.15 -5.32 -10.22
CA PRO A 62 2.54 -5.73 -9.90
C PRO A 62 3.59 -4.97 -10.70
N GLU A 63 3.23 -4.44 -11.88
CA GLU A 63 4.19 -3.75 -12.74
C GLU A 63 4.42 -2.28 -12.33
N ALA A 64 3.49 -1.69 -11.57
CA ALA A 64 3.53 -0.28 -11.20
C ALA A 64 4.68 0.05 -10.22
N ASP A 65 5.36 1.18 -10.45
CA ASP A 65 6.48 1.63 -9.61
C ASP A 65 5.99 2.39 -8.38
N TYR A 66 5.82 1.66 -7.28
CA TYR A 66 5.39 2.23 -6.00
C TYR A 66 6.53 2.81 -5.16
N PHE A 67 7.77 2.78 -5.65
CA PHE A 67 8.94 3.16 -4.85
C PHE A 67 8.87 4.64 -4.45
N GLU A 68 8.57 5.53 -5.39
CA GLU A 68 8.43 6.96 -5.11
C GLU A 68 7.24 7.29 -4.20
N LEU A 69 6.15 6.52 -4.30
CA LEU A 69 5.01 6.62 -3.39
C LEU A 69 5.42 6.30 -1.94
N VAL A 70 6.09 5.17 -1.73
CA VAL A 70 6.54 4.74 -0.39
C VAL A 70 7.58 5.71 0.19
N LYS A 71 8.48 6.21 -0.65
CA LYS A 71 9.47 7.23 -0.26
C LYS A 71 8.80 8.54 0.16
N ALA A 72 7.73 8.97 -0.51
CA ALA A 72 6.94 10.13 -0.11
C ALA A 72 6.25 9.91 1.25
N LEU A 73 5.70 8.71 1.48
CA LEU A 73 5.12 8.33 2.78
C LEU A 73 6.18 8.34 3.90
N SER A 74 7.39 7.87 3.60
CA SER A 74 8.54 7.87 4.53
C SER A 74 8.87 9.26 5.06
N LYS A 75 8.86 10.26 4.18
CA LYS A 75 9.12 11.67 4.55
C LYS A 75 8.07 12.24 5.50
N ILE A 76 6.82 11.76 5.46
CA ILE A 76 5.77 12.19 6.39
C ILE A 76 5.94 11.53 7.76
N GLY A 77 6.26 10.22 7.80
CA GLY A 77 6.36 9.44 9.04
C GLY A 77 7.36 9.98 10.07
N LEU A 78 8.33 10.80 9.61
CA LEU A 78 9.28 11.52 10.46
C LEU A 78 8.69 12.72 11.22
N ARG A 79 7.50 13.22 10.84
CA ARG A 79 6.89 14.36 11.51
C ARG A 79 6.07 13.88 12.71
N LYS A 80 6.56 14.18 13.92
CA LYS A 80 5.93 13.90 15.24
C LYS A 80 4.40 14.12 15.31
N ALA A 81 3.84 14.99 14.49
CA ALA A 81 2.41 15.33 14.46
C ALA A 81 1.49 14.26 13.80
N PHE A 82 2.04 13.29 13.07
CA PHE A 82 1.24 12.34 12.25
C PHE A 82 1.19 10.91 12.76
N LYS A 83 1.81 10.61 13.92
CA LYS A 83 2.04 9.22 14.38
C LYS A 83 0.82 8.31 14.24
N ASN A 84 -0.34 8.68 14.80
CA ASN A 84 -1.53 7.81 14.79
C ASN A 84 -2.13 7.62 13.40
N HIS A 85 -2.19 8.68 12.59
CA HIS A 85 -2.79 8.61 11.27
C HIS A 85 -1.88 7.86 10.30
N THR A 86 -0.57 8.08 10.41
CA THR A 86 0.44 7.35 9.63
C THR A 86 0.48 5.86 9.97
N ILE A 87 0.21 5.45 11.23
CA ILE A 87 0.09 4.01 11.57
C ILE A 87 -0.98 3.33 10.71
N ASN A 88 -2.20 3.88 10.70
CA ASN A 88 -3.32 3.25 10.00
C ASN A 88 -3.04 3.13 8.50
N VAL A 89 -2.43 4.15 7.91
CA VAL A 89 -2.04 4.12 6.49
C VAL A 89 -0.93 3.12 6.25
N LEU A 90 0.11 3.07 7.10
CA LEU A 90 1.21 2.12 6.97
C LEU A 90 0.76 0.66 7.14
N GLU A 91 -0.20 0.39 8.03
CA GLU A 91 -0.78 -0.94 8.22
C GLU A 91 -1.50 -1.43 6.95
N VAL A 92 -2.37 -0.58 6.38
CA VAL A 92 -3.07 -0.92 5.13
C VAL A 92 -2.09 -1.02 3.96
N CYS A 93 -1.08 -0.13 3.89
CA CYS A 93 -0.02 -0.24 2.90
C CYS A 93 0.73 -1.57 3.03
N LEU A 94 1.15 -1.97 4.24
CA LEU A 94 1.84 -3.23 4.46
C LEU A 94 1.01 -4.41 3.96
N ASP A 95 -0.28 -4.45 4.30
CA ASP A 95 -1.18 -5.54 3.88
C ASP A 95 -1.33 -5.60 2.35
N ARG A 96 -1.45 -4.45 1.68
CA ARG A 96 -1.67 -4.36 0.21
C ARG A 96 -0.38 -4.50 -0.60
N PHE A 97 0.77 -4.08 -0.07
CA PHE A 97 2.07 -4.16 -0.75
C PHE A 97 2.83 -5.47 -0.45
N ARG A 98 2.38 -6.28 0.52
CA ARG A 98 3.00 -7.56 0.93
C ARG A 98 3.12 -8.58 -0.21
N GLU A 99 2.18 -8.56 -1.15
CA GLU A 99 2.09 -9.58 -2.19
C GLU A 99 2.94 -9.29 -3.44
N LYS A 100 3.55 -8.09 -3.61
CA LYS A 100 3.97 -7.67 -4.97
C LYS A 100 5.43 -7.25 -5.18
N LYS A 101 6.11 -6.60 -4.22
CA LYS A 101 7.52 -6.17 -4.40
C LYS A 101 8.33 -6.15 -3.09
N PRO A 102 9.41 -6.97 -2.96
CA PRO A 102 10.25 -6.97 -1.75
C PRO A 102 10.90 -5.60 -1.49
N ASN A 103 11.31 -4.87 -2.54
CA ASN A 103 11.91 -3.55 -2.41
C ASN A 103 10.95 -2.51 -1.80
N VAL A 104 9.65 -2.64 -2.08
CA VAL A 104 8.62 -1.75 -1.53
C VAL A 104 8.38 -2.05 -0.06
N LEU A 105 8.39 -3.33 0.31
CA LEU A 105 8.26 -3.77 1.70
C LEU A 105 9.42 -3.34 2.57
N GLU A 106 10.65 -3.44 2.06
CA GLU A 106 11.85 -2.95 2.75
C GLU A 106 11.74 -1.44 3.02
N ALA A 107 11.40 -0.63 2.01
CA ALA A 107 11.24 0.82 2.18
C ALA A 107 10.09 1.20 3.14
N LEU A 108 8.99 0.43 3.14
CA LEU A 108 7.89 0.57 4.10
C LEU A 108 8.32 0.22 5.51
N ARG A 109 9.11 -0.84 5.67
CA ARG A 109 9.65 -1.28 6.96
C ARG A 109 10.61 -0.25 7.54
N GLU A 110 11.54 0.27 6.72
CA GLU A 110 12.43 1.37 7.09
C GLU A 110 11.62 2.61 7.54
N THR A 111 10.51 2.90 6.85
CA THR A 111 9.60 3.99 7.21
C THR A 111 8.94 3.75 8.58
N CYS A 112 8.47 2.54 8.86
CA CYS A 112 7.92 2.18 10.16
C CYS A 112 8.96 2.31 11.28
N GLU A 113 10.20 1.87 11.04
CA GLU A 113 11.31 1.99 12.00
C GLU A 113 11.67 3.46 12.27
N ALA A 114 11.66 4.30 11.24
CA ALA A 114 11.88 5.74 11.36
C ALA A 114 10.74 6.46 12.10
N ALA A 115 9.49 5.98 11.96
CA ALA A 115 8.34 6.48 12.72
C ALA A 115 8.39 6.07 14.21
N TYR A 116 8.97 4.90 14.50
CA TYR A 116 9.07 4.29 15.84
C TYR A 116 10.51 3.95 16.24
N PRO A 117 11.40 4.95 16.38
CA PRO A 117 12.76 4.69 16.82
C PRO A 117 12.73 4.09 18.24
N GLY A 118 13.15 2.84 18.36
CA GLY A 118 13.26 2.13 19.64
C GLY A 118 12.08 1.26 20.08
N VAL A 119 10.98 1.17 19.30
CA VAL A 119 9.86 0.25 19.64
C VAL A 119 10.05 -1.14 19.04
N GLY A 120 11.03 -1.32 18.15
CA GLY A 120 11.32 -2.63 17.54
C GLY A 120 10.12 -3.17 16.79
N TYR A 121 9.80 -2.60 15.63
CA TYR A 121 8.73 -3.11 14.77
C TYR A 121 8.94 -4.58 14.36
N PHE A 122 10.20 -5.04 14.37
CA PHE A 122 10.61 -6.44 14.18
C PHE A 122 9.94 -7.41 15.15
N THR A 123 9.54 -6.95 16.35
CA THR A 123 8.92 -7.82 17.37
C THR A 123 7.42 -8.04 17.19
N PHE A 124 6.72 -7.20 16.40
CA PHE A 124 5.26 -7.30 16.25
C PHE A 124 4.80 -8.07 15.00
N TYR A 125 5.71 -8.32 14.05
CA TYR A 125 5.39 -8.92 12.75
C TYR A 125 6.31 -10.11 12.36
N CYS A 126 7.11 -10.63 13.31
CA CYS A 126 7.78 -11.93 13.22
C CYS A 126 6.89 -13.05 13.78
#